data_AF-A0A1U9QXS9-F1
#
_entry.id   AF-A0A1U9QXS9-F1
#
_cell.length_a   1.000
_cell.length_b   1.000
_cell.length_c   1.000
_cell.angle_alpha   90.00
_cell.angle_beta   90.00
_cell.angle_gamma   90.00
#
_symmetry.space_group_name_H-M   'P 1'
#
loop_
_entity.id
_entity.type
_entity.pdbx_description
1 polymer ?
#
loop_
_entity_poly.entity_id
_entity_poly.type
_entity_poly.pdbx_seq_one_letter_code
_entity_poly.pdbx_strand_id
1 'polypeptide(L)'
;MPEIPLYRVSPSSDSPSALRRPRSTIREVPVPRPSWIPLWGDIDAPIVTLPAKGRTGYWIPKHGWQKHEQFVHDYVHGRARPEWERDNDSWAVATDHFIELAGALVLRHGRILLGREFNRSEKCNARCMNALGFVCTCSCRARNHGGGRWMSGWRIADDTTLATDGRSWSWSVLEKIPP
;
A
#
# COMPACT_ATOMS: atom_id res chain seq x y z
N MET A 1 63.32 12.67 -52.28
CA MET A 1 62.52 12.31 -51.09
C MET A 1 61.09 12.04 -51.56
N PRO A 2 60.42 11.03 -51.00
CA PRO A 2 59.76 9.87 -51.65
C PRO A 2 58.25 10.16 -51.93
N GLU A 3 57.33 9.31 -52.39
CA GLU A 3 57.20 7.91 -52.85
C GLU A 3 55.91 7.78 -53.69
N ILE A 4 55.74 6.64 -54.37
CA ILE A 4 54.61 6.15 -55.19
C ILE A 4 53.64 5.35 -54.27
N PRO A 5 52.46 4.77 -54.65
CA PRO A 5 51.23 5.19 -55.36
C PRO A 5 49.91 4.92 -54.58
N LEU A 6 48.77 5.23 -55.24
CA LEU A 6 47.47 4.50 -55.31
C LEU A 6 47.16 3.38 -54.30
N TYR A 7 46.05 3.51 -53.56
CA TYR A 7 45.06 2.42 -53.41
C TYR A 7 43.72 2.89 -52.81
N ARG A 8 42.65 2.30 -53.35
CA ARG A 8 41.26 2.32 -52.89
C ARG A 8 41.14 1.50 -51.59
N VAL A 9 40.41 1.99 -50.58
CA VAL A 9 39.84 1.16 -49.51
C VAL A 9 38.47 1.74 -49.12
N SER A 10 37.41 0.97 -49.31
CA SER A 10 36.11 1.21 -48.67
C SER A 10 36.17 0.73 -47.21
N PRO A 11 35.39 1.32 -46.30
CA PRO A 11 34.85 0.54 -45.20
C PRO A 11 33.32 0.57 -45.20
N SER A 12 32.78 -0.63 -45.30
CA SER A 12 31.55 -1.07 -44.63
C SER A 12 31.54 -0.65 -43.16
N SER A 13 30.38 -0.35 -42.59
CA SER A 13 29.71 -1.26 -41.65
C SER A 13 28.53 -0.59 -40.94
N ASP A 14 27.50 -1.41 -40.83
CA ASP A 14 26.33 -1.36 -39.97
C ASP A 14 26.39 -0.44 -38.75
N SER A 15 25.34 0.37 -38.63
CA SER A 15 25.00 1.04 -37.37
C SER A 15 24.59 0.00 -36.32
N PRO A 16 25.17 -0.01 -35.11
CA PRO A 16 24.69 -0.87 -34.06
C PRO A 16 23.35 -0.37 -33.56
N SER A 17 22.33 -1.16 -33.86
CA SER A 17 20.99 -1.12 -33.26
C SER A 17 21.12 -0.96 -31.74
N ALA A 18 20.49 0.08 -31.19
CA ALA A 18 20.47 0.36 -29.78
C ALA A 18 20.01 -0.89 -29.00
N LEU A 19 20.95 -1.49 -28.25
CA LEU A 19 20.69 -2.60 -27.35
C LEU A 19 19.54 -2.21 -26.40
N ARG A 20 18.35 -2.77 -26.64
CA ARG A 20 17.27 -2.76 -25.66
C ARG A 20 17.83 -3.36 -24.38
N ARG A 21 17.80 -2.59 -23.29
CA ARG A 21 18.11 -3.11 -21.95
C ARG A 21 17.33 -4.42 -21.73
N PRO A 22 17.99 -5.53 -21.39
CA PRO A 22 17.29 -6.74 -21.04
C PRO A 22 16.32 -6.43 -19.89
N ARG A 23 15.04 -6.76 -20.07
CA ARG A 23 14.08 -6.80 -18.96
C ARG A 23 14.66 -7.76 -17.93
N SER A 24 14.97 -7.26 -16.74
CA SER A 24 15.43 -8.08 -15.61
C SER A 24 14.50 -9.29 -15.47
N THR A 25 15.06 -10.49 -15.64
CA THR A 25 14.38 -11.78 -15.49
C THR A 25 14.45 -12.29 -14.04
N ILE A 26 14.90 -11.45 -13.10
CA ILE A 26 14.88 -11.79 -11.67
C ILE A 26 13.40 -11.88 -11.27
N ARG A 27 12.94 -13.11 -11.04
CA ARG A 27 11.63 -13.38 -10.45
C ARG A 27 11.61 -12.65 -9.11
N GLU A 28 10.84 -11.56 -9.03
CA GLU A 28 10.73 -10.78 -7.79
C GLU A 28 10.32 -11.71 -6.64
N VAL A 29 11.13 -11.72 -5.59
CA VAL A 29 10.78 -12.40 -4.34
C VAL A 29 9.67 -11.58 -3.68
N PRO A 30 8.49 -12.17 -3.40
CA PRO A 30 7.42 -11.45 -2.73
C PRO A 30 7.88 -10.91 -1.38
N VAL A 31 7.47 -9.68 -1.05
CA VAL A 31 7.66 -9.14 0.29
C VAL A 31 6.89 -10.02 1.27
N PRO A 32 7.51 -10.54 2.35
CA PRO A 32 6.80 -11.34 3.32
C PRO A 32 5.64 -10.53 3.92
N ARG A 33 4.54 -11.20 4.24
CA ARG A 33 3.44 -10.56 4.98
C ARG A 33 3.96 -10.21 6.38
N PRO A 34 3.72 -8.99 6.89
CA PRO A 34 4.12 -8.63 8.25
C PRO A 34 3.51 -9.60 9.27
N SER A 35 4.35 -10.20 10.11
CA SER A 35 3.97 -11.31 11.01
C SER A 35 3.02 -10.90 12.15
N TRP A 36 2.99 -9.62 12.48
CA TRP A 36 2.15 -9.05 13.55
C TRP A 36 0.67 -8.87 13.11
N ILE A 37 0.39 -9.01 11.81
CA ILE A 37 -0.96 -8.88 11.26
C ILE A 37 -1.64 -10.25 11.34
N PRO A 38 -2.89 -10.35 11.85
CA PRO A 38 -3.59 -11.61 11.99
C PRO A 38 -3.69 -12.34 10.65
N LEU A 39 -3.50 -13.66 10.71
CA LEU A 39 -3.92 -14.55 9.62
C LEU A 39 -5.44 -14.59 9.62
N TRP A 40 -6.05 -14.33 8.47
CA TRP A 40 -7.50 -14.29 8.32
C TRP A 40 -7.94 -15.31 7.29
N GLY A 41 -7.90 -16.59 7.68
CA GLY A 41 -8.05 -17.70 6.74
C GLY A 41 -7.15 -17.54 5.52
N ASP A 42 -7.68 -17.89 4.34
CA ASP A 42 -6.99 -17.78 3.05
C ASP A 42 -7.20 -16.41 2.37
N ILE A 43 -7.41 -15.34 3.13
CA ILE A 43 -7.61 -14.00 2.56
C ILE A 43 -6.31 -13.49 1.94
N ASP A 44 -6.19 -13.71 0.63
CA ASP A 44 -5.27 -13.05 -0.27
C ASP A 44 -5.83 -11.66 -0.63
N ALA A 45 -5.69 -10.71 0.30
CA ALA A 45 -6.11 -9.31 0.11
C ALA A 45 -4.99 -8.37 0.53
N PRO A 46 -4.86 -7.20 -0.12
CA PRO A 46 -3.97 -6.16 0.36
C PRO A 46 -4.34 -5.72 1.77
N ILE A 47 -3.33 -5.34 2.51
CA ILE A 47 -3.47 -4.86 3.88
C ILE A 47 -3.19 -3.37 3.89
N VAL A 48 -3.95 -2.63 4.68
CA VAL A 48 -3.66 -1.25 5.02
C VAL A 48 -3.89 -1.05 6.52
N THR A 49 -2.99 -0.33 7.17
CA THR A 49 -3.04 -0.10 8.61
C THR A 49 -3.13 1.39 8.91
N LEU A 50 -3.97 1.76 9.87
CA LEU A 50 -4.14 3.12 10.35
C LEU A 50 -3.83 3.15 11.85
N PRO A 51 -2.57 3.39 12.22
CA PRO A 51 -2.19 3.50 13.62
C PRO A 51 -2.71 4.80 14.24
N ALA A 52 -2.75 4.86 15.57
CA ALA A 52 -3.13 6.06 16.32
C ALA A 52 -2.08 7.19 16.13
N LYS A 53 -0.83 6.81 15.92
CA LYS A 53 0.31 7.69 15.63
C LYS A 53 1.25 7.03 14.63
N GLY A 54 1.97 7.84 13.87
CA GLY A 54 2.94 7.36 12.88
C GLY A 54 2.34 7.34 11.48
N ARG A 55 2.82 6.38 10.68
CA ARG A 55 2.55 6.28 9.25
C ARG A 55 1.57 5.15 8.96
N THR A 56 0.84 5.27 7.85
CA THR A 56 -0.06 4.20 7.40
C THR A 56 0.76 3.14 6.68
N GLY A 57 0.69 1.91 7.19
CA GLY A 57 1.39 0.77 6.60
C GLY A 57 0.53 0.09 5.53
N TYR A 58 1.17 -0.59 4.58
CA TYR A 58 0.49 -1.39 3.58
C TYR A 58 1.32 -2.59 3.13
N TRP A 59 0.62 -3.57 2.58
CA TRP A 59 1.21 -4.75 1.96
C TRP A 59 0.30 -5.25 0.84
N ILE A 60 0.91 -5.66 -0.28
CA ILE A 60 0.21 -6.14 -1.47
C ILE A 60 0.63 -7.60 -1.70
N PRO A 61 -0.33 -8.55 -1.73
CA PRO A 61 -0.01 -9.97 -1.84
C PRO A 61 0.77 -10.31 -3.10
N LYS A 62 1.71 -11.27 -2.97
CA LYS A 62 2.45 -11.88 -4.09
C LYS A 62 3.30 -10.90 -4.91
N HIS A 63 3.58 -9.72 -4.37
CA HIS A 63 4.36 -8.68 -5.04
C HIS A 63 5.69 -8.42 -4.34
N GLY A 64 6.73 -8.14 -5.14
CA GLY A 64 8.04 -7.75 -4.63
C GLY A 64 8.11 -6.28 -4.21
N TRP A 65 9.29 -5.86 -3.79
CA TRP A 65 9.57 -4.52 -3.27
C TRP A 65 9.24 -3.43 -4.29
N GLN A 66 9.71 -3.58 -5.54
CA GLN A 66 9.50 -2.60 -6.60
C GLN A 66 8.02 -2.40 -6.92
N LYS A 67 7.22 -3.47 -6.83
CA LYS A 67 5.77 -3.38 -7.06
C LYS A 67 5.02 -2.67 -5.96
N HIS A 68 5.49 -2.75 -4.71
CA HIS A 68 4.95 -1.97 -3.61
C HIS A 68 5.23 -0.47 -3.78
N GLU A 69 6.45 -0.11 -4.16
CA GLU A 69 6.82 1.29 -4.45
C GLU A 69 6.02 1.84 -5.64
N GLN A 70 6.00 1.09 -6.75
CA GLN A 70 5.33 1.50 -7.98
C GLN A 70 3.84 1.70 -7.77
N PHE A 71 3.18 0.88 -6.95
CA PHE A 71 1.76 1.05 -6.64
C PHE A 71 1.48 2.44 -6.05
N VAL A 72 2.29 2.88 -5.08
CA VAL A 72 2.12 4.20 -4.46
C VAL A 72 2.39 5.31 -5.47
N HIS A 73 3.43 5.18 -6.29
CA HIS A 73 3.73 6.14 -7.34
C HIS A 73 2.57 6.30 -8.35
N ASP A 74 1.95 5.18 -8.76
CA ASP A 74 0.94 5.18 -9.81
C ASP A 74 -0.45 5.58 -9.33
N TYR A 75 -0.79 5.29 -8.07
CA TYR A 75 -2.16 5.36 -7.58
C TYR A 75 -2.36 6.22 -6.32
N VAL A 76 -1.29 6.72 -5.70
CA VAL A 76 -1.38 7.59 -4.54
C VAL A 76 -0.73 8.92 -4.88
N HIS A 77 -1.57 9.91 -5.16
CA HIS A 77 -1.18 11.26 -5.53
C HIS A 77 -0.56 12.02 -4.34
N GLY A 78 -0.12 13.27 -4.59
CA GLY A 78 0.33 14.17 -3.52
C GLY A 78 1.77 13.97 -3.02
N ARG A 79 2.69 13.51 -3.87
CA ARG A 79 4.10 13.23 -3.49
C ARG A 79 4.23 12.21 -2.35
N ALA A 80 3.32 11.24 -2.29
CA ALA A 80 3.45 10.12 -1.36
C ALA A 80 4.80 9.43 -1.55
N ARG A 81 5.53 9.24 -0.45
CA ARG A 81 6.83 8.57 -0.44
C ARG A 81 6.70 7.25 0.31
N PRO A 82 6.64 6.11 -0.41
CA PRO A 82 6.66 4.81 0.23
C PRO A 82 8.04 4.58 0.83
N GLU A 83 8.11 4.20 2.09
CA GLU A 83 9.35 3.84 2.77
C GLU A 83 9.15 2.56 3.56
N TRP A 84 10.22 1.79 3.72
CA TRP A 84 10.20 0.59 4.54
C TRP A 84 10.42 0.94 6.01
N GLU A 85 9.44 0.61 6.85
CA GLU A 85 9.53 0.72 8.31
C GLU A 85 9.98 -0.60 8.91
N ARG A 86 11.20 -0.62 9.46
CA ARG A 86 11.78 -1.84 10.07
C ARG A 86 11.00 -2.31 11.30
N ASP A 87 10.51 -1.38 12.11
CA ASP A 87 9.81 -1.71 13.37
C ASP A 87 8.47 -2.41 13.13
N ASN A 88 7.82 -2.11 12.00
CA ASN A 88 6.55 -2.72 11.61
C ASN A 88 6.71 -3.78 10.50
N ASP A 89 7.94 -4.03 10.05
CA ASP A 89 8.25 -4.92 8.92
C ASP A 89 7.34 -4.67 7.70
N SER A 90 7.11 -3.39 7.37
CA SER A 90 6.07 -2.99 6.41
C SER A 90 6.45 -1.78 5.58
N TRP A 91 5.88 -1.70 4.38
CA TRP A 91 5.88 -0.46 3.61
C TRP A 91 4.92 0.55 4.23
N ALA A 92 5.30 1.83 4.26
CA ALA A 92 4.46 2.87 4.84
C ALA A 92 4.54 4.20 4.08
N VAL A 93 3.46 4.97 4.13
CA VAL A 93 3.37 6.36 3.63
C VAL A 93 2.86 7.27 4.74
N ALA A 94 2.98 8.59 4.57
CA ALA A 94 2.38 9.53 5.52
C ALA A 94 0.87 9.27 5.65
N THR A 95 0.35 9.34 6.88
CA THR A 95 -1.04 8.98 7.20
C THR A 95 -2.07 9.81 6.44
N ASP A 96 -1.73 11.02 5.99
CA ASP A 96 -2.59 11.87 5.15
C ASP A 96 -2.98 11.19 3.81
N HIS A 97 -2.19 10.22 3.35
CA HIS A 97 -2.48 9.43 2.15
C HIS A 97 -3.37 8.21 2.41
N PHE A 98 -3.79 7.94 3.66
CA PHE A 98 -4.53 6.72 4.02
C PHE A 98 -5.78 6.50 3.17
N ILE A 99 -6.61 7.53 2.99
CA ILE A 99 -7.87 7.40 2.25
C ILE A 99 -7.62 7.04 0.80
N GLU A 100 -6.64 7.69 0.19
CA GLU A 100 -6.28 7.46 -1.20
C GLU A 100 -5.67 6.07 -1.40
N LEU A 101 -4.74 5.68 -0.53
CA LEU A 101 -4.12 4.35 -0.54
C LEU A 101 -5.16 3.24 -0.36
N ALA A 102 -6.01 3.34 0.67
CA ALA A 102 -7.06 2.36 0.93
C ALA A 102 -8.06 2.29 -0.23
N GLY A 103 -8.47 3.44 -0.77
CA GLY A 103 -9.36 3.53 -1.93
C GLY A 103 -8.77 2.88 -3.18
N ALA A 104 -7.50 3.16 -3.49
CA ALA A 104 -6.79 2.57 -4.62
C ALA A 104 -6.67 1.05 -4.49
N LEU A 105 -6.34 0.55 -3.29
CA LEU A 105 -6.21 -0.88 -3.02
C LEU A 105 -7.56 -1.59 -3.18
N VAL A 106 -8.64 -1.10 -2.57
CA VAL A 106 -9.95 -1.75 -2.76
C VAL A 106 -10.43 -1.65 -4.20
N LEU A 107 -10.25 -0.51 -4.87
CA LEU A 107 -10.68 -0.35 -6.26
C LEU A 107 -10.02 -1.39 -7.18
N ARG A 108 -8.77 -1.77 -6.91
CA ARG A 108 -7.98 -2.71 -7.74
C ARG A 108 -8.14 -4.16 -7.36
N HIS A 109 -8.33 -4.43 -6.07
CA HIS A 109 -8.35 -5.80 -5.55
C HIS A 109 -9.76 -6.26 -5.14
N GLY A 110 -10.77 -5.38 -5.20
CA GLY A 110 -12.16 -5.65 -4.80
C GLY A 110 -12.37 -5.71 -3.28
N ARG A 111 -11.31 -5.97 -2.52
CA ARG A 111 -11.30 -6.08 -1.06
C ARG A 111 -9.95 -5.69 -0.46
N ILE A 112 -9.96 -5.29 0.81
CA ILE A 112 -8.76 -5.11 1.65
C ILE A 112 -8.98 -5.64 3.06
N LEU A 113 -7.88 -5.90 3.76
CA LEU A 113 -7.86 -6.01 5.21
C LEU A 113 -7.42 -4.67 5.82
N LEU A 114 -8.32 -3.99 6.51
CA LEU A 114 -8.04 -2.75 7.23
C LEU A 114 -7.74 -3.02 8.70
N GLY A 115 -6.55 -2.68 9.16
CA GLY A 115 -6.21 -2.64 10.59
C GLY A 115 -6.26 -1.22 11.12
N ARG A 116 -7.11 -0.93 12.09
CA ARG A 116 -7.20 0.38 12.75
C ARG A 116 -6.84 0.26 14.22
N GLU A 117 -5.86 1.01 14.67
CA GLU A 117 -5.57 1.09 16.10
C GLU A 117 -6.69 1.85 16.82
N PHE A 118 -7.05 1.37 18.00
CA PHE A 118 -8.05 2.00 18.85
C PHE A 118 -7.67 1.90 20.32
N ASN A 119 -8.16 2.84 21.12
CA ASN A 119 -8.05 2.84 22.55
C ASN A 119 -9.35 2.29 23.17
N ARG A 120 -9.23 1.17 23.90
CA ARG A 120 -10.36 0.51 24.57
C ARG A 120 -11.07 1.40 25.58
N SER A 121 -10.35 2.33 26.19
CA SER A 121 -10.85 3.24 27.24
C SER A 121 -11.37 4.57 26.68
N GLU A 122 -11.05 4.92 25.43
CA GLU A 122 -11.48 6.18 24.82
C GLU A 122 -12.94 6.08 24.35
N LYS A 123 -13.87 6.61 25.15
CA LYS A 123 -15.30 6.63 24.79
C LYS A 123 -15.55 7.48 23.55
N CYS A 124 -16.37 6.96 22.64
CA CYS A 124 -16.89 7.75 21.52
C CYS A 124 -17.66 8.98 22.03
N ASN A 125 -17.42 10.13 21.41
CA ASN A 125 -18.02 11.40 21.80
C ASN A 125 -18.48 12.18 20.55
N ALA A 126 -19.10 13.34 20.76
CA ALA A 126 -19.62 14.18 19.68
C ALA A 126 -18.55 14.59 18.66
N ARG A 127 -17.28 14.77 19.07
CA ARG A 127 -16.19 15.07 18.14
C ARG A 127 -15.97 13.93 17.15
N CYS A 128 -15.96 12.68 17.62
CA CYS A 128 -15.86 11.51 16.74
C CYS A 128 -17.08 11.40 15.81
N MET A 129 -18.30 11.54 16.37
CA MET A 129 -19.53 11.42 15.58
C MET A 129 -19.64 12.48 14.49
N ASN A 130 -19.10 13.67 14.71
CA ASN A 130 -19.16 14.78 13.75
C ASN A 130 -17.88 14.95 12.91
N ALA A 131 -16.85 14.12 13.11
CA ALA A 131 -15.52 14.31 12.52
C ALA A 131 -15.50 14.20 10.99
N LEU A 132 -15.04 15.25 10.29
CA LEU A 132 -14.89 15.29 8.83
C LEU A 132 -13.73 14.43 8.29
N GLY A 133 -12.66 14.26 9.07
CA GLY A 133 -11.50 13.46 8.68
C GLY A 133 -11.70 11.95 8.86
N PHE A 134 -10.63 11.17 8.68
CA PHE A 134 -10.66 9.69 8.75
C PHE A 134 -9.97 9.09 9.98
N VAL A 135 -9.25 9.92 10.73
CA VAL A 135 -8.53 9.50 11.94
C VAL A 135 -9.53 9.31 13.08
N CYS A 136 -9.48 8.13 13.70
CA CYS A 136 -10.36 7.74 14.78
C CYS A 136 -9.67 6.68 15.64
N THR A 137 -9.54 6.97 16.94
CA THR A 137 -8.94 6.07 17.95
C THR A 137 -9.93 5.65 19.04
N CYS A 138 -11.21 6.07 18.97
CA CYS A 138 -12.24 5.69 19.95
C CYS A 138 -12.42 4.16 20.05
N SER A 139 -12.94 3.71 21.20
CA SER A 139 -13.43 2.34 21.41
C SER A 139 -14.57 1.93 20.48
N CYS A 140 -15.22 2.90 19.83
CA CYS A 140 -16.22 2.66 18.79
C CYS A 140 -15.65 2.10 17.48
N ARG A 141 -14.32 2.11 17.31
CA ARG A 141 -13.61 1.55 16.14
C ARG A 141 -14.17 2.11 14.82
N ALA A 142 -14.41 3.41 14.81
CA ALA A 142 -15.02 4.16 13.71
C ALA A 142 -16.51 3.86 13.37
N ARG A 143 -17.21 2.96 14.06
CA ARG A 143 -18.63 2.66 13.76
C ARG A 143 -19.53 3.89 13.72
N ASN A 144 -19.29 4.85 14.62
CA ASN A 144 -20.08 6.09 14.69
C ASN A 144 -19.36 7.28 14.06
N HIS A 145 -18.15 7.09 13.55
CA HIS A 145 -17.26 8.19 13.13
C HIS A 145 -17.81 8.93 11.92
N GLY A 146 -17.92 10.26 12.01
CA GLY A 146 -18.53 11.09 10.97
C GLY A 146 -19.97 10.67 10.61
N GLY A 147 -20.71 10.06 11.55
CA GLY A 147 -22.04 9.51 11.29
C GLY A 147 -22.04 8.27 10.40
N GLY A 148 -20.91 7.57 10.30
CA GLY A 148 -20.78 6.34 9.49
C GLY A 148 -20.52 6.59 8.01
N ARG A 149 -20.48 7.84 7.54
CA ARG A 149 -20.30 8.19 6.12
C ARG A 149 -19.05 7.61 5.47
N TRP A 150 -18.02 7.30 6.25
CA TRP A 150 -16.77 6.71 5.75
C TRP A 150 -16.97 5.31 5.13
N MET A 151 -18.09 4.64 5.45
CA MET A 151 -18.47 3.35 4.85
C MET A 151 -19.13 3.47 3.48
N SER A 152 -19.45 4.67 2.99
CA SER A 152 -20.13 4.84 1.71
C SER A 152 -19.35 4.19 0.57
N GLY A 153 -19.99 3.24 -0.14
CA GLY A 153 -19.38 2.48 -1.24
C GLY A 153 -18.73 1.14 -0.86
N TRP A 154 -18.73 0.79 0.43
CA TRP A 154 -18.06 -0.42 0.94
C TRP A 154 -18.90 -1.09 2.03
N ARG A 155 -18.67 -2.37 2.27
CA ARG A 155 -19.24 -3.09 3.43
C ARG A 155 -18.15 -3.81 4.21
N ILE A 156 -18.38 -3.98 5.51
CA ILE A 156 -17.58 -4.88 6.35
C ILE A 156 -18.09 -6.30 6.11
N ALA A 157 -17.25 -7.16 5.54
CA ALA A 157 -17.56 -8.58 5.35
C ALA A 157 -17.32 -9.39 6.64
N ASP A 158 -16.29 -9.01 7.40
CA ASP A 158 -15.91 -9.63 8.66
C ASP A 158 -15.11 -8.64 9.51
N ASP A 159 -15.15 -8.79 10.84
CA ASP A 159 -14.33 -8.00 11.77
C ASP A 159 -13.87 -8.77 13.02
N THR A 160 -12.78 -8.32 13.61
CA THR A 160 -12.24 -8.84 14.86
C THR A 160 -11.40 -7.80 15.57
N THR A 161 -10.97 -8.11 16.79
CA THR A 161 -9.99 -7.31 17.51
C THR A 161 -8.83 -8.14 17.99
N LEU A 162 -7.62 -7.60 17.88
CA LEU A 162 -6.39 -8.22 18.36
C LEU A 162 -5.61 -7.23 19.21
N ALA A 163 -4.93 -7.71 20.25
CA ALA A 163 -3.90 -6.95 20.94
C ALA A 163 -2.52 -7.42 20.48
N THR A 164 -1.70 -6.49 19.97
CA THR A 164 -0.34 -6.77 19.50
C THR A 164 0.57 -5.67 20.00
N ASP A 165 1.66 -6.05 20.69
CA ASP A 165 2.65 -5.13 21.26
C ASP A 165 2.04 -4.03 22.14
N GLY A 166 1.06 -4.39 22.97
CA GLY A 166 0.36 -3.44 23.85
C GLY A 166 -0.61 -2.50 23.13
N ARG A 167 -0.72 -2.57 21.79
CA ARG A 167 -1.68 -1.82 20.97
C ARG A 167 -2.93 -2.65 20.73
N SER A 168 -4.09 -2.00 20.68
CA SER A 168 -5.36 -2.66 20.33
C SER A 168 -5.75 -2.31 18.91
N TRP A 169 -6.00 -3.34 18.10
CA TRP A 169 -6.32 -3.21 16.69
C TRP A 169 -7.72 -3.76 16.40
N SER A 170 -8.50 -2.99 15.65
CA SER A 170 -9.72 -3.43 14.99
C SER A 170 -9.36 -3.81 13.56
N TRP A 171 -9.57 -5.07 13.21
CA TRP A 171 -9.33 -5.56 11.86
C TRP A 171 -10.66 -5.78 11.18
N SER A 172 -10.79 -5.30 9.94
CA SER A 172 -12.02 -5.43 9.15
C SER A 172 -11.71 -5.78 7.71
N VAL A 173 -12.41 -6.77 7.18
CA VAL A 173 -12.41 -7.06 5.74
C VAL A 173 -13.39 -6.10 5.08
N LEU A 174 -12.86 -5.18 4.28
CA LEU A 174 -13.67 -4.22 3.54
C LEU A 174 -13.81 -4.67 2.10
N GLU A 175 -15.04 -4.74 1.61
CA GLU A 175 -15.36 -5.13 0.23
C GLU A 175 -16.13 -4.01 -0.45
N LYS A 176 -15.81 -3.77 -1.73
CA LYS A 176 -16.56 -2.82 -2.55
C LYS A 176 -17.98 -3.32 -2.76
N ILE A 177 -18.96 -2.44 -2.56
CA ILE A 177 -20.34 -2.74 -2.93
C ILE A 177 -20.46 -2.61 -4.46
N PRO A 178 -20.90 -3.65 -5.18
CA PRO A 178 -21.17 -3.54 -6.61
C PRO A 178 -22.21 -2.43 -6.88
N PRO A 179 -22.07 -1.68 -8.00
CA PRO A 179 -23.05 -0.67 -8.38
C PRO A 179 -24.44 -1.26 -8.66
#